data_AF-A0A7R9DF61-F1
#
_entry.id   AF-A0A7R9DF61-F1
#
_cell.length_a   1.000
_cell.length_b   1.000
_cell.length_c   1.000
_cell.angle_alpha   90.00
_cell.angle_beta   90.00
_cell.angle_gamma   90.00
#
_symmetry.space_group_name_H-M   'P 1'
#
loop_
_entity.id
_entity.type
_entity.pdbx_description
1 polymer ?
#
loop_
_entity_poly.entity_id
_entity_poly.type
_entity_poly.pdbx_seq_one_letter_code
_entity_poly.pdbx_strand_id
1 'polypeptide(L)'
;MELLYMQCYYQATMTDRAVQILQTQNNNVTQFDNEALEAVFLREDVRDKRVVVVSISGIFGKGKSFLLNYMLKYLNSQCDPLWLNNKTAPLEGFSWGGRSKRETTGLLMWSDPFLISLPSGEQVL
;
A
#
# COMPACT_ATOMS: atom_id res chain seq x y z
N MET A 1 8.31 13.29 29.40
CA MET A 1 9.10 12.55 28.38
C MET A 1 8.11 12.24 27.27
N GLU A 2 7.91 13.19 26.36
CA GLU A 2 6.95 13.04 25.27
C GLU A 2 7.49 11.95 24.34
N LEU A 3 6.78 10.83 24.26
CA LEU A 3 6.96 9.89 23.17
C LEU A 3 6.62 10.67 21.90
N LEU A 4 7.61 10.94 21.06
CA LEU A 4 7.45 11.46 19.71
C LEU A 4 6.66 10.41 18.92
N TYR A 5 5.33 10.44 19.06
CA TYR A 5 4.44 9.65 18.23
C TYR A 5 4.56 10.21 16.81
N MET A 6 4.98 9.36 15.86
CA MET A 6 4.81 9.69 14.44
C MET A 6 3.32 9.90 14.21
N GLN A 7 2.93 11.11 13.83
CA GLN A 7 1.58 11.40 13.40
C GLN A 7 1.48 11.11 11.91
N CYS A 8 0.81 10.02 11.59
CA CYS A 8 0.44 9.71 10.21
C CYS A 8 -0.84 10.49 9.90
N TYR A 9 -0.74 11.48 9.01
CA TYR A 9 -1.88 12.25 8.54
C TYR A 9 -2.35 11.66 7.22
N TYR A 10 -3.27 10.70 7.32
CA TYR A 10 -3.87 10.07 6.15
C TYR A 10 -5.29 10.58 5.94
N GLN A 11 -5.55 11.14 4.76
CA GLN A 11 -6.90 11.37 4.25
C GLN A 11 -7.16 10.36 3.15
N ALA A 12 -7.91 9.31 3.48
CA ALA A 12 -8.32 8.31 2.51
C ALA A 12 -9.10 8.96 1.37
N THR A 13 -8.67 8.71 0.13
CA THR A 13 -9.51 8.94 -1.04
C THR A 13 -10.63 7.91 -1.07
N MET A 14 -11.80 8.25 -1.63
CA MET A 14 -12.99 7.38 -1.62
C MET A 14 -12.85 6.08 -2.45
N THR A 15 -11.68 5.80 -3.04
CA THR A 15 -11.45 4.68 -3.97
C THR A 15 -10.03 4.10 -3.86
N ASP A 16 -9.56 3.84 -2.64
CA ASP A 16 -8.29 3.15 -2.44
C ASP A 16 -8.40 1.66 -2.82
N ARG A 17 -7.48 1.19 -3.68
CA ARG A 17 -7.50 -0.18 -4.20
C ARG A 17 -6.12 -0.63 -4.66
N ALA A 18 -5.97 -1.93 -4.80
CA ALA A 18 -4.82 -2.49 -5.49
C ALA A 18 -4.93 -2.22 -7.00
N VAL A 19 -3.93 -1.53 -7.56
CA VAL A 19 -3.78 -1.27 -9.00
C VAL A 19 -2.67 -2.12 -9.58
N GLN A 20 -2.89 -2.65 -10.78
CA GLN A 20 -1.90 -3.45 -11.49
C GLN A 20 -0.95 -2.52 -12.24
N ILE A 21 0.33 -2.50 -11.87
CA ILE A 21 1.33 -1.63 -12.50
C ILE A 21 2.11 -2.39 -13.58
N LEU A 22 2.33 -3.68 -13.37
CA LEU A 22 3.07 -4.53 -14.31
C LEU A 22 2.34 -5.84 -14.49
N GLN A 23 1.90 -6.16 -15.70
CA GLN A 23 1.26 -7.43 -16.01
C GLN A 23 2.17 -8.29 -16.89
N THR A 24 2.36 -9.55 -16.52
CA THR A 24 3.08 -10.53 -17.34
C THR A 24 2.08 -11.38 -18.10
N GLN A 25 2.11 -11.30 -19.43
CA GLN A 25 1.29 -12.14 -20.30
C GLN A 25 1.96 -13.49 -20.58
N ASN A 26 1.19 -14.46 -21.08
CA ASN A 26 1.64 -15.83 -21.36
C ASN A 26 2.83 -15.93 -22.33
N ASN A 27 3.09 -14.89 -23.13
CA ASN A 27 4.20 -14.84 -24.09
C ASN A 27 5.47 -14.17 -23.51
N ASN A 28 5.60 -14.08 -22.18
CA ASN A 28 6.65 -13.32 -21.48
C ASN A 28 6.70 -11.82 -21.80
N VAL A 29 5.71 -11.32 -22.54
CA VAL A 29 5.54 -9.88 -22.76
C VAL A 29 5.07 -9.26 -21.46
N THR A 30 5.81 -8.26 -21.01
CA THR A 30 5.49 -7.48 -19.82
C THR A 30 4.89 -6.16 -20.26
N GLN A 31 3.69 -5.87 -19.80
CA GLN A 31 3.00 -4.61 -20.03
C GLN A 31 3.06 -3.78 -18.75
N PHE A 32 3.47 -2.53 -18.91
CA PHE A 32 3.53 -1.56 -17.82
C PHE A 32 2.38 -0.57 -17.97
N ASP A 33 1.67 -0.31 -16.88
CA ASP A 33 0.59 0.66 -16.84
C ASP A 33 1.13 2.01 -16.33
N ASN A 34 1.63 2.82 -17.27
CA ASN A 34 2.14 4.16 -16.96
C ASN A 34 1.04 5.09 -16.44
N GLU A 35 -0.19 4.98 -16.98
CA GLU A 35 -1.31 5.83 -16.59
C GLU A 35 -1.70 5.60 -15.13
N ALA A 36 -1.73 4.33 -14.69
CA ALA A 36 -1.97 4.01 -13.29
C ALA A 36 -0.87 4.54 -12.37
N LEU A 37 0.39 4.50 -12.80
CA LEU A 37 1.51 5.04 -12.02
C LEU A 37 1.47 6.56 -11.91
N GLU A 38 1.22 7.24 -13.04
CA GLU A 38 1.09 8.69 -13.11
C GLU A 38 -0.08 9.18 -12.26
N ALA A 39 -1.22 8.48 -12.29
CA ALA A 39 -2.38 8.80 -11.46
C ALA A 39 -2.09 8.72 -9.95
N VAL A 40 -1.13 7.89 -9.53
CA VAL A 40 -0.72 7.76 -8.12
C VAL A 40 0.29 8.84 -7.74
N PHE A 41 1.36 9.01 -8.52
CA PHE A 41 2.51 9.84 -8.12
C PHE A 41 2.50 11.27 -8.65
N LEU A 42 1.72 11.61 -9.68
CA LEU A 42 1.69 12.96 -10.26
C LEU A 42 0.56 13.85 -9.72
N ARG A 43 -0.18 13.39 -8.71
CA ARG A 43 -1.16 14.23 -8.02
C ARG A 43 -0.47 15.43 -7.35
N GLU A 44 -1.09 16.60 -7.41
CA GLU A 44 -0.49 17.86 -6.93
C GLU A 44 -0.11 17.84 -5.45
N ASP A 45 -0.79 17.04 -4.63
CA ASP A 45 -0.57 16.95 -3.19
C ASP A 45 0.64 16.07 -2.80
N VAL A 46 1.19 15.29 -3.74
CA VAL A 46 2.26 14.30 -3.47
C VAL A 46 3.44 14.33 -4.45
N ARG A 47 3.28 14.88 -5.66
CA ARG A 47 4.28 14.78 -6.74
C ARG A 47 5.68 15.31 -6.43
N ASP A 48 5.78 16.28 -5.53
CA ASP A 48 7.03 16.95 -5.17
C ASP A 48 7.62 16.42 -3.85
N LYS A 49 7.07 15.32 -3.31
CA LYS A 49 7.51 14.71 -2.05
C LYS A 49 8.46 13.53 -2.28
N ARG A 50 9.32 13.28 -1.31
CA ARG A 50 10.16 12.07 -1.30
C ARG A 50 9.28 10.83 -1.09
N VAL A 51 9.65 9.74 -1.74
CA VAL A 51 8.86 8.50 -1.74
C VAL A 51 9.59 7.39 -1.00
N VAL A 52 8.88 6.70 -0.12
CA VAL A 52 9.29 5.46 0.55
C VAL A 52 8.48 4.30 -0.03
N VAL A 53 9.16 3.37 -0.69
CA VAL A 53 8.51 2.19 -1.27
C VAL A 53 8.72 0.99 -0.36
N VAL A 54 7.62 0.44 0.16
CA VAL A 54 7.61 -0.86 0.85
C VAL A 54 7.12 -1.91 -0.12
N SER A 55 7.91 -2.96 -0.33
CA SER A 55 7.56 -4.06 -1.23
C SER A 55 7.75 -5.42 -0.58
N ILE A 56 6.87 -6.37 -0.91
CA ILE A 56 6.95 -7.76 -0.48
C ILE A 56 6.94 -8.65 -1.72
N SER A 57 8.05 -9.35 -1.95
CA SER A 57 8.20 -10.31 -3.05
C SER A 57 8.43 -11.72 -2.49
N GLY A 58 8.19 -12.74 -3.33
CA GLY A 58 8.45 -14.13 -2.96
C GLY A 58 7.40 -15.12 -3.45
N ILE A 59 7.56 -16.37 -3.03
CA ILE A 59 6.81 -17.53 -3.52
C ILE A 59 5.29 -17.32 -3.37
N PHE A 60 4.54 -17.80 -4.37
CA PHE A 60 3.07 -17.78 -4.36
C PHE A 60 2.51 -18.54 -3.13
N GLY A 61 1.38 -18.06 -2.60
CA GLY A 61 0.68 -18.73 -1.50
C GLY A 61 1.31 -18.59 -0.11
N LYS A 62 2.30 -17.71 0.09
CA LYS A 62 2.96 -17.49 1.39
C LYS A 62 2.46 -16.25 2.16
N GLY A 63 1.23 -15.81 1.92
CA GLY A 63 0.59 -14.76 2.71
C GLY A 63 1.11 -13.33 2.49
N LYS A 64 1.69 -13.02 1.33
CA LYS A 64 2.20 -11.67 1.02
C LYS A 64 1.12 -10.58 1.08
N SER A 65 0.02 -10.77 0.36
CA SER A 65 -1.12 -9.83 0.39
C SER A 65 -1.73 -9.71 1.79
N PHE A 66 -1.78 -10.83 2.53
CA PHE A 66 -2.23 -10.83 3.93
C PHE A 66 -1.37 -9.91 4.80
N LEU A 67 -0.04 -10.02 4.71
CA LEU A 67 0.87 -9.14 5.45
C LEU A 67 0.74 -7.67 4.99
N LEU A 68 0.67 -7.41 3.69
CA LEU A 68 0.47 -6.06 3.17
C LEU A 68 -0.82 -5.42 3.69
N ASN A 69 -1.91 -6.18 3.82
CA ASN A 69 -3.15 -5.65 4.36
C ASN A 69 -3.06 -5.29 5.85
N TYR A 70 -2.19 -5.95 6.63
CA TYR A 70 -1.90 -5.51 8.01
C TYR A 70 -1.13 -4.19 8.02
N MET A 71 -0.21 -3.99 7.07
CA MET A 71 0.47 -2.70 6.91
C MET A 71 -0.53 -1.60 6.55
N LEU A 72 -1.45 -1.86 5.61
CA LEU A 72 -2.54 -0.94 5.27
C LEU A 72 -3.41 -0.63 6.49
N LYS A 73 -3.79 -1.64 7.28
CA LYS A 73 -4.57 -1.46 8.52
C LYS A 73 -3.85 -0.54 9.52
N TYR A 74 -2.54 -0.70 9.69
CA TYR A 74 -1.72 0.16 10.56
C TYR A 74 -1.64 1.60 10.05
N LEU A 75 -1.43 1.78 8.74
CA LEU A 75 -1.33 3.12 8.14
C LEU A 75 -2.69 3.85 8.17
N ASN A 76 -3.78 3.12 7.90
CA ASN A 76 -5.15 3.63 7.98
C ASN A 76 -5.59 3.99 9.40
N SER A 77 -5.02 3.36 10.43
CA SER A 77 -5.24 3.76 11.83
C SER A 77 -4.38 4.94 12.26
N GLN A 78 -3.82 5.72 11.32
CA GLN A 78 -2.95 6.86 11.62
C GLN A 78 -1.77 6.47 12.53
N CYS A 79 -1.24 5.25 12.35
CA CYS A 79 -0.11 4.75 13.11
C CYS A 79 -0.36 4.60 14.63
N ASP A 80 -1.63 4.51 15.04
CA ASP A 80 -2.06 4.23 16.42
C ASP A 80 -1.36 2.98 16.99
N PRO A 81 -0.69 3.04 18.15
CA PRO A 81 -0.11 1.86 18.82
C PRO A 81 -1.11 0.72 19.07
N LEU A 82 -2.40 1.02 19.16
CA LEU A 82 -3.49 0.09 19.45
C LEU A 82 -4.25 -0.36 18.19
N TRP A 83 -3.71 -0.11 16.99
CA TRP A 83 -4.31 -0.45 15.69
C TRP A 83 -4.79 -1.90 15.55
N LEU A 84 -4.15 -2.83 16.27
CA LEU A 84 -4.47 -4.26 16.23
C LEU A 84 -5.64 -4.65 17.17
N ASN A 85 -6.07 -3.76 18.07
CA ASN A 85 -7.06 -4.08 19.10
C ASN A 85 -8.47 -4.30 18.55
N ASN A 86 -8.78 -3.73 17.38
CA ASN A 86 -10.04 -4.02 16.69
C ASN A 86 -9.96 -5.37 15.97
N LYS A 87 -10.27 -6.44 16.71
CA LYS A 87 -10.26 -7.84 16.23
C LYS A 87 -11.45 -8.19 15.35
N THR A 88 -12.51 -7.39 15.35
CA THR A 88 -13.74 -7.66 14.61
C THR A 88 -13.77 -7.01 13.23
N ALA A 89 -12.97 -5.97 13.00
CA ALA A 89 -12.85 -5.34 11.70
C ALA A 89 -12.24 -6.31 10.66
N PRO A 90 -12.81 -6.39 9.44
CA PRO A 90 -12.26 -7.20 8.36
C PRO A 90 -10.88 -6.70 7.94
N LEU A 91 -10.07 -7.60 7.37
CA LEU A 91 -8.78 -7.26 6.77
C LEU A 91 -8.97 -6.99 5.28
N GLU A 92 -9.10 -5.71 4.95
CA GLU A 92 -9.34 -5.22 3.59
C GLU A 92 -8.03 -4.79 2.91
N GLY A 93 -8.06 -4.58 1.60
CA GLY A 93 -6.91 -4.15 0.82
C GLY A 93 -6.65 -4.99 -0.43
N PHE A 94 -5.41 -5.43 -0.59
CA PHE A 94 -5.02 -6.37 -1.65
C PHE A 94 -5.82 -7.67 -1.55
N SER A 95 -6.26 -8.20 -2.69
CA SER A 95 -6.92 -9.51 -2.74
C SER A 95 -6.04 -10.59 -2.09
N TRP A 96 -6.65 -11.35 -1.16
CA TRP A 96 -5.99 -12.39 -0.39
C TRP A 96 -6.98 -13.51 -0.07
N GLY A 97 -6.51 -14.76 -0.04
CA GLY A 97 -7.36 -15.93 0.25
C GLY A 97 -6.68 -17.25 -0.11
N GLY A 98 -7.18 -18.36 0.45
CA GLY A 98 -6.64 -19.70 0.26
C GLY A 98 -6.95 -20.36 -1.09
N ARG A 99 -7.33 -19.58 -2.11
CA ARG A 99 -7.67 -20.15 -3.42
C ARG A 99 -6.39 -20.63 -4.12
N SER A 100 -6.48 -21.82 -4.71
CA SER A 100 -5.41 -22.51 -5.45
C SER A 100 -5.00 -21.82 -6.76
N LYS A 101 -5.63 -20.69 -7.11
CA LYS A 101 -5.38 -19.94 -8.34
C LYS A 101 -4.45 -18.77 -8.06
N ARG A 102 -3.52 -18.51 -8.97
CA ARG A 102 -2.55 -17.41 -8.85
C ARG A 102 -3.29 -16.06 -8.88
N GLU A 103 -3.57 -15.50 -7.70
CA GLU A 103 -4.27 -14.22 -7.54
C GLU A 103 -3.42 -13.00 -7.96
N THR A 104 -2.08 -13.11 -7.90
CA THR A 104 -1.15 -12.02 -8.25
C THR A 104 -0.14 -12.48 -9.30
N THR A 105 -0.17 -11.82 -10.46
CA THR A 105 0.85 -11.93 -11.51
C THR A 105 1.42 -10.55 -11.77
N GLY A 106 2.75 -10.44 -11.88
CA GLY A 106 3.43 -9.16 -12.02
C GLY A 106 3.46 -8.33 -10.72
N LEU A 107 3.31 -7.00 -10.83
CA LEU A 107 3.42 -6.04 -9.73
C LEU A 107 2.09 -5.30 -9.52
N LEU A 108 1.60 -5.33 -8.28
CA LEU A 108 0.49 -4.49 -7.82
C LEU A 108 1.01 -3.42 -6.87
N MET A 109 0.33 -2.28 -6.87
CA MET A 109 0.60 -1.14 -6.00
C MET A 109 -0.72 -0.70 -5.34
N TRP A 110 -0.64 -0.05 -4.18
CA TRP A 110 -1.80 0.58 -3.58
C TRP A 110 -2.04 1.94 -4.24
N SER A 111 -3.28 2.24 -4.63
CA SER A 111 -3.58 3.43 -5.43
C SER A 111 -3.56 4.75 -4.66
N ASP A 112 -3.59 4.69 -3.34
CA ASP A 112 -3.64 5.89 -2.49
C ASP A 112 -2.45 5.93 -1.53
N PRO A 113 -1.40 6.70 -1.85
CA PRO A 113 -0.19 6.69 -1.06
C PRO A 113 -0.36 7.42 0.28
N PHE A 114 0.45 7.08 1.27
CA PHE A 114 0.29 7.55 2.64
C PHE A 114 1.24 8.71 2.95
N LEU A 115 0.69 9.86 3.29
CA LEU A 115 1.50 10.99 3.74
C LEU A 115 1.89 10.85 5.21
N ILE A 116 3.19 10.78 5.47
CA ILE A 116 3.75 10.57 6.80
C ILE A 116 4.67 11.73 7.15
N SER A 117 4.44 12.33 8.33
CA SER A 117 5.34 13.32 8.91
C SER A 117 6.44 12.62 9.70
N LEU A 118 7.69 12.81 9.28
CA LEU A 118 8.85 12.32 10.01
C LEU A 118 9.12 13.17 11.27
N PRO A 119 9.89 12.66 12.25
CA PRO A 119 10.30 13.46 13.41
C PRO A 119 11.09 14.73 13.06
N SER A 120 11.68 14.79 11.86
CA SER A 120 12.35 15.98 11.33
C SER A 120 11.37 17.09 10.88
N GLY A 121 10.07 16.79 10.80
CA GLY A 121 9.05 17.65 10.19
C GLY A 121 8.93 17.52 8.67
N GLU A 122 9.80 16.76 8.02
CA GLU A 122 9.69 16.44 6.60
C GLU A 122 8.48 15.53 6.34
N GLN A 123 7.72 15.81 5.29
CA GLN A 123 6.67 14.92 4.80
C GLN A 123 7.21 14.00 3.72
N VAL A 124 6.95 12.71 3.89
CA VAL A 124 7.26 11.68 2.90
C VAL A 124 5.99 10.94 2.49
N LEU A 125 6.05 10.40 1.28
CA LEU A 125 5.06 9.52 0.68
C LEU A 125 5.39 8.04 0.95
#